data_AF-A0A1Q8CPK7-F1
#
_entry.id   AF-A0A1Q8CPK7-F1
#
_cell.length_a   1.000
_cell.length_b   1.000
_cell.length_c   1.000
_cell.angle_alpha   90.00
_cell.angle_beta   90.00
_cell.angle_gamma   90.00
#
_symmetry.space_group_name_H-M   'P 1'
#
loop_
_entity.id
_entity.type
_entity.pdbx_description
1 polymer ?
#
loop_
_entity_poly.entity_id
_entity_poly.type
_entity_poly.pdbx_seq_one_letter_code
_entity_poly.pdbx_strand_id
1 'polypeptide(L)'
;MSFEMVPADVIAHAGAVEGLAGELTKAGERGAGVDLGIETYGVIGQAFSGHARTSIANMGDLIAELASALPDIADALRDCADSTRETDEHHATLFDQALKGE
;
A
#
# COMPACT_ATOMS: atom_id res chain seq x y z
N MET A 1 17.63 -0.82 21.83
CA MET A 1 16.32 -1.33 21.38
C MET A 1 16.59 -2.31 20.26
N SER A 2 16.41 -3.61 20.50
CA SER A 2 16.25 -4.55 19.40
C SER A 2 14.79 -4.46 18.96
N PHE A 3 14.55 -4.22 17.67
CA PHE A 3 13.24 -4.44 17.09
C PHE A 3 13.10 -5.95 16.94
N GLU A 4 12.41 -6.58 17.88
CA GLU A 4 11.99 -7.96 17.72
C GLU A 4 10.80 -7.96 16.77
N MET A 5 10.97 -8.58 15.61
CA MET A 5 9.92 -8.64 14.60
C MET A 5 8.91 -9.69 15.03
N VAL A 6 7.68 -9.25 15.30
CA VAL A 6 6.56 -10.13 15.64
C VAL A 6 5.74 -10.38 14.37
N PRO A 7 5.62 -11.63 13.88
CA PRO A 7 4.91 -11.91 12.63
C PRO A 7 3.48 -11.36 12.59
N ALA A 8 2.77 -11.37 13.72
CA ALA A 8 1.43 -10.81 13.83
C ALA A 8 1.38 -9.30 13.56
N ASP A 9 2.38 -8.54 14.01
CA ASP A 9 2.45 -7.10 13.78
C ASP A 9 2.77 -6.78 12.32
N VAL A 10 3.57 -7.62 11.66
CA VAL A 10 3.89 -7.50 10.22
C VAL A 10 2.65 -7.77 9.38
N ILE A 11 1.85 -8.79 9.72
CA ILE A 11 0.57 -9.09 9.05
C ILE A 11 -0.42 -7.94 9.26
N ALA A 12 -0.51 -7.38 10.47
CA ALA A 12 -1.36 -6.22 10.74
C ALA A 12 -0.92 -5.00 9.91
N HIS A 13 0.39 -4.79 9.74
CA HIS A 13 0.92 -3.74 8.90
C HIS A 13 0.60 -3.96 7.42
N ALA A 14 0.72 -5.20 6.91
CA ALA A 14 0.33 -5.55 5.55
C ALA A 14 -1.14 -5.19 5.27
N GLY A 15 -2.05 -5.49 6.20
CA GLY A 15 -3.45 -5.09 6.10
C GLY A 15 -3.66 -3.57 6.06
N ALA A 16 -2.87 -2.80 6.82
CA ALA A 16 -2.92 -1.35 6.77
C ALA A 16 -2.40 -0.78 5.44
N VAL A 17 -1.36 -1.36 4.86
CA VAL A 17 -0.80 -1.00 3.54
C VAL A 17 -1.83 -1.27 2.43
N GLU A 18 -2.50 -2.42 2.46
CA GLU A 18 -3.59 -2.74 1.54
C GLU A 18 -4.78 -1.78 1.71
N GLY A 19 -5.14 -1.44 2.94
CA GLY A 19 -6.17 -0.45 3.23
C GLY A 19 -5.85 0.93 2.63
N LEU A 20 -4.60 1.37 2.78
CA LEU A 20 -4.10 2.61 2.19
C LEU A 20 -4.19 2.60 0.66
N ALA A 21 -3.88 1.47 0.03
CA ALA A 21 -4.03 1.30 -1.42
C ALA A 21 -5.48 1.58 -1.86
N GLY A 22 -6.45 1.01 -1.14
CA GLY A 22 -7.87 1.22 -1.40
C GLY A 22 -8.32 2.67 -1.21
N GLU A 23 -7.78 3.38 -0.22
CA GLU A 23 -8.06 4.81 -0.03
C GLU A 23 -7.46 5.68 -1.13
N LEU A 24 -6.23 5.38 -1.56
CA LEU A 24 -5.57 6.08 -2.66
C LEU A 24 -6.33 5.90 -3.98
N THR A 25 -6.75 4.67 -4.31
CA THR A 25 -7.57 4.43 -5.51
C THR A 25 -8.84 5.29 -5.50
N LYS A 26 -9.56 5.32 -4.36
CA LYS A 26 -10.77 6.17 -4.22
C LYS A 26 -10.46 7.66 -4.34
N ALA A 27 -9.33 8.11 -3.82
CA ALA A 27 -8.91 9.50 -3.94
C ALA A 27 -8.56 9.87 -5.39
N GLY A 28 -7.87 8.97 -6.11
CA GLY A 28 -7.56 9.11 -7.53
C GLY A 28 -8.82 9.19 -8.40
N GLU A 29 -9.77 8.27 -8.20
CA GLU A 29 -11.07 8.26 -8.90
C GLU A 29 -11.87 9.54 -8.66
N ARG A 30 -11.93 10.02 -7.41
CA ARG A 30 -12.60 11.27 -7.07
C ARG A 30 -11.93 12.48 -7.69
N GLY A 31 -10.60 12.51 -7.71
CA GLY A 31 -9.82 13.59 -8.34
C GLY A 31 -10.04 13.64 -9.85
N ALA A 32 -10.02 12.48 -10.52
CA ALA A 32 -10.29 12.37 -11.95
C ALA A 32 -11.72 12.77 -12.34
N GLY A 33 -12.68 12.62 -11.42
CA GLY A 33 -14.08 12.99 -11.62
C GLY A 33 -14.38 14.50 -11.50
N VAL A 34 -13.39 15.35 -11.20
CA VAL A 34 -13.60 16.79 -11.07
C VAL A 34 -13.74 17.45 -12.45
N ASP A 35 -14.94 17.91 -12.79
CA ASP A 35 -15.17 18.65 -14.04
C ASP A 35 -14.82 20.15 -13.90
N LEU A 36 -13.72 20.54 -14.53
CA LEU A 36 -13.30 21.95 -14.65
C LEU A 36 -13.70 22.54 -16.01
N GLY A 37 -14.99 22.46 -16.35
CA GLY A 37 -15.56 22.92 -17.63
C GLY A 37 -15.61 24.43 -17.82
N ILE A 38 -16.03 24.84 -19.02
CA ILE A 38 -16.37 26.25 -19.33
C ILE A 38 -17.42 26.77 -18.35
N GLU A 39 -18.31 25.90 -17.88
CA GLU A 39 -19.35 26.20 -16.88
C GLU A 39 -18.77 26.54 -15.50
N THR A 40 -17.63 25.95 -15.13
CA THR A 40 -16.98 26.12 -13.82
C THR A 40 -16.10 27.39 -13.76
N TYR A 41 -15.41 27.74 -14.85
CA TYR A 41 -14.40 28.81 -14.87
C TYR A 41 -14.69 29.98 -15.83
N GLY A 42 -15.72 29.88 -16.67
CA GLY A 42 -16.03 30.87 -17.71
C GLY A 42 -14.94 30.96 -18.80
N VAL A 43 -15.17 31.81 -19.81
CA VAL A 43 -14.27 31.97 -20.97
C VAL A 43 -12.85 32.45 -20.57
N ILE A 44 -12.73 33.26 -19.52
CA ILE A 44 -11.44 33.80 -19.06
C ILE A 44 -10.63 32.76 -18.27
N GLY A 45 -11.29 31.91 -17.48
CA GLY A 45 -10.61 30.89 -16.68
C GLY A 45 -10.24 29.62 -17.46
N GLN A 46 -10.61 29.52 -18.74
CA GLN A 46 -10.34 28.34 -19.59
C GLN A 46 -8.85 27.96 -19.69
N ALA A 47 -7.95 28.95 -19.74
CA ALA A 47 -6.51 28.70 -19.77
C ALA A 47 -6.02 28.06 -18.46
N PHE A 48 -6.57 28.48 -17.31
CA PHE A 48 -6.28 27.89 -16.01
C PHE A 48 -6.90 26.50 -15.86
N SER A 49 -8.13 26.30 -16.36
CA SER A 49 -8.77 24.99 -16.30
C SER A 49 -8.04 23.92 -17.12
N GLY A 50 -7.42 24.31 -18.25
CA GLY A 50 -6.59 23.40 -19.04
C GLY A 50 -5.39 22.87 -18.25
N HIS A 51 -4.61 23.77 -17.65
CA HIS A 51 -3.46 23.39 -16.83
C HIS A 51 -3.87 22.57 -15.60
N ALA A 52 -4.93 23.00 -14.91
CA ALA A 52 -5.46 22.27 -13.76
C ALA A 52 -5.92 20.85 -14.11
N ARG A 53 -6.61 20.66 -15.25
CA ARG A 53 -7.01 19.34 -15.74
C ARG A 53 -5.81 18.43 -16.03
N THR A 54 -4.75 18.96 -16.66
CA THR A 54 -3.52 18.20 -16.88
C THR A 54 -2.84 17.81 -15.57
N SER A 55 -2.74 18.72 -14.60
CA SER A 55 -2.18 18.41 -13.28
C SER A 55 -3.01 17.38 -12.52
N ILE A 56 -4.34 17.47 -12.58
CA ILE A 56 -5.25 16.49 -11.97
C ILE A 56 -5.09 15.11 -12.60
N ALA A 57 -5.01 15.04 -13.94
CA ALA A 57 -4.78 13.78 -14.65
C ALA A 57 -3.43 13.15 -14.25
N ASN A 58 -2.35 13.93 -14.28
CA ASN A 58 -1.02 13.45 -13.89
C ASN A 58 -0.98 12.99 -12.42
N MET A 59 -1.66 13.71 -11.51
CA MET A 59 -1.76 13.29 -10.11
C MET A 59 -2.59 12.01 -9.98
N GLY A 60 -3.66 11.85 -10.75
CA GLY A 60 -4.46 10.64 -10.81
C GLY A 60 -3.63 9.42 -11.23
N ASP A 61 -2.81 9.57 -12.27
CA ASP A 61 -1.93 8.51 -12.77
C ASP A 61 -0.88 8.10 -11.72
N LEU A 62 -0.24 9.07 -11.05
CA LEU A 62 0.72 8.80 -9.97
C LEU A 62 0.08 8.12 -8.76
N ILE A 63 -1.14 8.52 -8.41
CA ILE A 63 -1.91 7.88 -7.34
C ILE A 63 -2.28 6.44 -7.72
N ALA A 64 -2.68 6.21 -8.97
CA ALA A 64 -3.01 4.88 -9.47
C ALA A 64 -1.78 3.96 -9.50
N GLU A 65 -0.62 4.48 -9.94
CA GLU A 65 0.65 3.74 -9.91
C GLU A 65 1.04 3.36 -8.48
N LEU A 66 0.99 4.31 -7.55
CA LEU A 66 1.26 4.03 -6.14
C LEU A 66 0.28 3.01 -5.56
N ALA A 67 -1.02 3.16 -5.83
CA ALA A 67 -2.04 2.24 -5.36
C ALA A 67 -1.86 0.82 -5.94
N SER A 68 -1.32 0.69 -7.15
CA SER A 68 -1.03 -0.61 -7.77
C SER A 68 0.17 -1.34 -7.16
N ALA A 69 1.14 -0.60 -6.60
CA ALA A 69 2.34 -1.19 -6.00
C ALA A 69 2.15 -1.60 -4.52
N LEU A 70 1.20 -0.99 -3.81
CA LEU A 70 0.96 -1.26 -2.39
C LEU A 70 0.47 -2.69 -2.09
N PRO A 71 -0.38 -3.34 -2.92
CA PRO A 71 -0.72 -4.76 -2.75
C PRO A 71 0.50 -5.69 -2.79
N ASP A 72 1.43 -5.47 -3.73
CA ASP A 72 2.65 -6.28 -3.83
C ASP A 72 3.52 -6.14 -2.57
N ILE A 73 3.58 -4.93 -2.00
CA ILE A 73 4.27 -4.67 -0.73
C ILE A 73 3.56 -5.40 0.42
N ALA A 74 2.23 -5.39 0.46
CA ALA A 74 1.45 -6.09 1.47
C ALA A 74 1.69 -7.62 1.39
N ASP A 75 1.76 -8.18 0.19
CA ASP A 75 2.06 -9.60 -0.01
C ASP A 75 3.49 -9.94 0.43
N ALA A 76 4.48 -9.11 0.07
CA ALA A 76 5.86 -9.30 0.54
C ALA A 76 5.98 -9.26 2.08
N LEU A 77 5.17 -8.43 2.75
CA LEU A 77 5.11 -8.39 4.21
C LEU A 77 4.49 -9.68 4.79
N ARG A 78 3.45 -10.23 4.16
CA ARG A 78 2.85 -11.52 4.55
C ARG A 78 3.85 -12.66 4.39
N ASP A 79 4.53 -12.72 3.25
CA ASP A 79 5.56 -13.72 2.97
C ASP A 79 6.71 -13.65 4.00
N CYS A 80 7.12 -12.44 4.37
CA CYS A 80 8.13 -12.22 5.40
C CYS A 80 7.69 -12.74 6.78
N ALA A 81 6.43 -12.48 7.16
CA ALA A 81 5.86 -12.96 8.41
C ALA A 81 5.77 -14.49 8.44
N ASP A 82 5.32 -15.11 7.35
CA ASP A 82 5.21 -16.56 7.22
C ASP A 82 6.57 -17.24 7.26
N SER A 83 7.56 -16.74 6.51
CA SER A 83 8.93 -17.27 6.52
C SER A 83 9.57 -17.21 7.91
N THR A 84 9.31 -16.15 8.65
CA THR A 84 9.82 -16.00 10.03
C THR A 84 9.17 -17.01 10.96
N ARG A 85 7.84 -17.17 10.88
CA ARG A 85 7.12 -18.18 11.66
C ARG A 85 7.59 -19.60 11.35
N GLU A 86 7.74 -19.97 10.09
CA GLU A 86 8.24 -21.29 9.69
C GLU A 86 9.66 -21.54 10.22
N THR A 87 10.52 -20.52 10.17
CA THR A 87 11.89 -20.61 10.69
C THR A 87 11.89 -20.84 12.20
N ASP A 88 11.07 -20.11 12.94
CA ASP A 88 10.95 -20.26 14.40
C ASP A 88 10.39 -21.63 14.78
N GLU A 89 9.36 -22.12 14.08
CA GLU A 89 8.80 -23.46 14.28
C GLU A 89 9.83 -24.58 13.97
N HIS A 90 10.60 -24.40 12.91
CA HIS A 90 11.66 -25.34 12.54
C HIS A 90 12.76 -25.38 13.61
N HIS A 91 13.22 -24.22 14.08
CA HIS A 91 14.20 -24.14 15.16
C HIS A 91 13.66 -24.77 16.46
N ALA A 92 12.42 -24.46 16.85
CA ALA A 92 11.80 -25.04 18.04
C ALA A 92 11.77 -26.58 17.97
N THR A 93 11.44 -27.14 16.80
CA THR A 93 11.43 -28.58 16.57
C THR A 93 12.83 -29.20 16.72
N LEU A 94 13.86 -28.56 16.15
CA LEU A 94 15.24 -29.03 16.29
C LEU A 94 15.73 -28.99 17.73
N PHE A 95 15.41 -27.93 18.48
CA PHE A 95 15.76 -27.82 19.89
C PHE A 95 15.05 -28.85 20.77
N ASP A 96 13.76 -29.12 20.54
CA ASP A 96 13.02 -30.16 21.26
C ASP A 96 13.58 -31.57 21.01
N GLN A 97 14.02 -31.84 19.77
CA GLN A 97 14.72 -33.10 19.46
C GLN A 97 16.07 -33.22 20.16
N ALA A 98 16.85 -32.13 20.20
CA ALA A 98 18.14 -32.12 20.89
C ALA A 98 17.99 -32.34 22.41
N LEU A 99 17.00 -31.72 23.04
CA LEU A 99 16.71 -31.85 24.48
C LEU A 99 16.18 -33.24 24.88
N LYS A 100 15.53 -33.97 23.96
CA LYS A 100 15.06 -35.35 24.18
C LYS A 100 16.15 -36.41 23.96
N GLY A 101 17.30 -36.02 23.40
CA GLY A 101 18.43 -36.90 23.10
C GLY A 101 19.47 -37.01 24.22
N GLU A 102 19.33 -36.23 25.30
CA GLU A 102 20.06 -36.38 26.58
C GLU A 102 19.25 -37.21 27.58
#